data_AF-A0A848D7S2-F1
#
_entry.id   AF-A0A848D7S2-F1
#
_cell.length_a   1.000
_cell.length_b   1.000
_cell.length_c   1.000
_cell.angle_alpha   90.00
_cell.angle_beta   90.00
_cell.angle_gamma   90.00
#
_symmetry.space_group_name_H-M   'P 1'
#
loop_
_entity.id
_entity.type
_entity.pdbx_description
1 polymer ?
#
loop_
_entity_poly.entity_id
_entity_poly.type
_entity_poly.pdbx_seq_one_letter_code
_entity_poly.pdbx_strand_id
1 'polypeptide(L)'
;MIVVVLTACPVGLRGDLTRWLLEIAPDVFVGHVSARVREKLWERIEGQMRTGKAIMVYSARNEQHLAFRVHNAEWIPKDCEGLELMVRPARSNTETVDSTGMRDESQKSEGNGHQTSEHASMPHGWSNASKYRKAKSMMKRRRAGGQ
;
A
#
# COMPACT_ATOMS: atom_id res chain seq x y z
N MET A 1 -14.73 -11.25 1.33
CA MET A 1 -13.81 -12.10 0.52
C MET A 1 -12.51 -11.36 0.30
N ILE A 2 -11.39 -12.09 0.20
CA ILE A 2 -10.07 -11.57 -0.17
C ILE A 2 -9.40 -12.45 -1.23
N VAL A 3 -8.54 -11.84 -2.05
CA VAL A 3 -7.61 -12.49 -2.98
C VAL A 3 -6.23 -11.89 -2.73
N VAL A 4 -5.20 -12.71 -2.60
CA VAL A 4 -3.81 -12.27 -2.41
C VAL A 4 -2.98 -12.85 -3.54
N VAL A 5 -2.26 -12.00 -4.26
CA VAL A 5 -1.31 -12.38 -5.29
C VAL A 5 0.08 -11.98 -4.81
N LEU A 6 0.99 -12.94 -4.76
CA LEU A 6 2.37 -12.73 -4.35
C LEU A 6 3.33 -12.97 -5.52
N THR A 7 4.56 -12.48 -5.37
CA THR A 7 5.68 -12.82 -6.26
C THR A 7 6.91 -13.00 -5.40
N ALA A 8 7.70 -14.05 -5.69
CA ALA A 8 8.85 -14.44 -4.87
C ALA A 8 8.47 -14.66 -3.40
N CYS A 9 7.38 -15.40 -3.17
CA CYS A 9 6.87 -15.64 -1.82
C CYS A 9 7.83 -16.51 -0.99
N PRO A 10 8.27 -16.05 0.20
CA PRO A 10 9.04 -16.88 1.12
C PRO A 10 8.24 -18.12 1.55
N VAL A 11 8.88 -19.28 1.64
CA VAL A 11 8.24 -20.56 2.01
C VAL A 11 7.45 -20.45 3.33
N GLY A 12 8.01 -19.76 4.33
CA GLY A 12 7.36 -19.53 5.62
C GLY A 12 6.07 -18.71 5.50
N LEU A 13 6.04 -17.68 4.63
CA LEU A 13 4.85 -16.88 4.41
C LEU A 13 3.77 -17.68 3.67
N ARG A 14 4.16 -18.49 2.66
CA ARG A 14 3.23 -19.37 1.95
C ARG A 14 2.50 -20.30 2.92
N GLY A 15 3.25 -21.01 3.76
CA GLY A 15 2.66 -21.89 4.79
C GLY A 15 1.79 -21.13 5.80
N ASP A 16 2.18 -19.90 6.16
CA ASP A 16 1.38 -19.05 7.05
C ASP A 16 0.01 -18.70 6.44
N LEU A 17 -0.04 -18.40 5.13
CA LEU A 17 -1.24 -18.03 4.40
C LEU A 17 -2.18 -19.22 4.13
N THR A 18 -1.65 -20.40 3.82
CA THR A 18 -2.47 -21.60 3.55
C THR A 18 -3.26 -22.09 4.77
N ARG A 19 -2.91 -21.64 5.98
CA ARG A 19 -3.73 -21.88 7.19
C ARG A 19 -5.06 -21.12 7.19
N TRP A 20 -5.18 -20.05 6.38
CA TRP A 20 -6.35 -19.17 6.36
C TRP A 20 -7.02 -19.09 4.99
N LEU A 21 -6.25 -19.31 3.92
CA LEU A 21 -6.64 -19.10 2.54
C LEU A 21 -6.34 -20.35 1.71
N LEU A 22 -7.08 -20.54 0.62
CA LEU A 22 -6.81 -21.59 -0.35
C LEU A 22 -5.87 -21.07 -1.43
N GLU A 23 -4.74 -21.74 -1.66
CA GLU A 23 -3.86 -21.48 -2.81
C GLU A 23 -4.47 -22.13 -4.06
N ILE A 24 -4.95 -21.32 -5.01
CA ILE A 24 -5.65 -21.79 -6.22
C ILE A 24 -4.74 -21.85 -7.45
N ALA A 25 -3.61 -21.17 -7.39
CA ALA A 25 -2.53 -21.16 -8.38
C ALA A 25 -1.24 -20.74 -7.64
N PRO A 26 -0.04 -20.95 -8.23
CA PRO A 26 1.21 -20.54 -7.59
C PRO A 26 1.15 -19.09 -7.13
N ASP A 27 1.35 -18.88 -5.84
CA ASP A 27 1.34 -17.56 -5.19
C ASP A 27 0.00 -16.79 -5.28
N VAL A 28 -1.11 -17.45 -5.61
CA VAL A 28 -2.47 -16.88 -5.64
C VAL A 28 -3.34 -17.54 -4.58
N PHE A 29 -3.74 -16.77 -3.58
CA PHE A 29 -4.52 -17.23 -2.43
C PHE A 29 -5.89 -16.57 -2.41
N VAL A 30 -6.94 -17.34 -2.10
CA VAL A 30 -8.32 -16.86 -2.04
C VAL A 30 -8.98 -17.33 -0.75
N GLY A 31 -9.80 -16.48 -0.13
CA GLY A 31 -10.57 -16.88 1.03
C GLY A 31 -11.59 -15.87 1.52
N HIS A 32 -12.41 -16.29 2.47
CA HIS A 32 -13.38 -15.43 3.14
C HIS A 32 -13.00 -15.24 4.61
N VAL A 33 -12.47 -14.07 4.94
CA VAL A 33 -12.05 -13.73 6.31
C VAL A 33 -12.65 -12.40 6.75
N SER A 34 -12.73 -12.21 8.07
CA SER A 34 -13.18 -10.93 8.65
C SER A 34 -12.19 -9.80 8.35
N ALA A 35 -12.64 -8.55 8.45
CA ALA A 35 -11.77 -7.38 8.26
C ALA A 35 -10.57 -7.41 9.23
N ARG A 36 -10.76 -7.85 10.48
CA ARG A 36 -9.68 -7.96 11.48
C ARG A 36 -8.62 -8.97 11.04
N VAL A 37 -9.04 -10.15 10.59
CA VAL A 37 -8.12 -11.19 10.11
C VAL A 37 -7.40 -10.72 8.85
N ARG A 38 -8.10 -10.07 7.93
CA ARG A 38 -7.51 -9.46 6.73
C ARG A 38 -6.37 -8.49 7.07
N GLU A 39 -6.59 -7.53 7.97
CA GLU A 39 -5.53 -6.56 8.33
C GLU A 39 -4.33 -7.29 8.96
N LYS A 40 -4.56 -8.32 9.80
CA LYS A 40 -3.47 -9.12 10.39
C LYS A 40 -2.71 -9.97 9.38
N LEU A 41 -3.38 -10.50 8.35
CA LEU A 41 -2.71 -11.17 7.24
C LEU A 41 -1.87 -10.18 6.44
N TRP A 42 -2.38 -8.97 6.22
CA TRP A 42 -1.65 -7.92 5.50
C TRP A 42 -0.37 -7.49 6.25
N GLU A 43 -0.44 -7.24 7.56
CA GLU A 43 0.74 -6.94 8.39
C GLU A 43 1.82 -8.03 8.29
N ARG A 44 1.42 -9.31 8.26
CA ARG A 44 2.37 -10.44 8.09
C ARG A 44 3.01 -10.45 6.72
N ILE A 45 2.22 -10.21 5.67
CA ILE A 45 2.71 -10.14 4.29
C ILE A 45 3.76 -9.02 4.19
N GLU A 46 3.45 -7.80 4.63
CA GLU A 46 4.40 -6.68 4.59
C GLU A 46 5.67 -6.98 5.41
N GLY A 47 5.53 -7.56 6.60
CA GLY A 47 6.67 -7.85 7.49
C GLY A 47 7.60 -8.96 7.01
N GLN A 48 7.09 -9.93 6.24
CA GLN A 48 7.88 -11.06 5.74
C GLN A 48 8.35 -10.85 4.29
N MET A 49 7.72 -9.94 3.54
CA MET A 49 8.02 -9.72 2.13
C MET A 49 9.09 -8.65 1.93
N ARG A 50 10.36 -9.08 1.91
CA ARG A 50 11.51 -8.18 1.72
C ARG A 50 11.66 -7.69 0.28
N THR A 51 11.84 -8.61 -0.67
CA THR A 51 12.11 -8.30 -2.09
C THR A 51 10.95 -8.68 -3.01
N GLY A 52 10.00 -9.47 -2.50
CA GLY A 52 8.83 -9.88 -3.26
C GLY A 52 7.78 -8.79 -3.35
N LYS A 53 6.75 -9.07 -4.16
CA LYS A 53 5.62 -8.18 -4.42
C LYS A 53 4.36 -8.79 -3.83
N ALA A 54 3.45 -7.96 -3.36
CA ALA A 54 2.15 -8.42 -2.90
C ALA A 54 1.02 -7.48 -3.33
N ILE A 55 -0.08 -8.05 -3.77
CA ILE A 55 -1.33 -7.34 -4.01
C ILE A 55 -2.42 -8.11 -3.27
N MET A 56 -3.19 -7.42 -2.43
CA MET A 56 -4.41 -7.97 -1.84
C MET A 56 -5.62 -7.21 -2.36
N VAL A 57 -6.58 -7.93 -2.91
CA VAL A 57 -7.91 -7.44 -3.26
C VAL A 57 -8.87 -7.90 -2.18
N TYR A 58 -9.76 -7.02 -1.73
CA TYR A 58 -10.77 -7.39 -0.75
C TYR A 58 -12.10 -6.71 -0.99
N SER A 59 -13.19 -7.36 -0.57
CA SER A 59 -14.54 -6.80 -0.66
C SER A 59 -14.64 -5.49 0.14
N ALA A 60 -15.17 -4.46 -0.50
CA ALA A 60 -15.37 -3.14 0.10
C ALA A 60 -16.79 -2.62 -0.18
N ARG A 61 -17.27 -1.69 0.65
CA ARG A 61 -18.58 -1.04 0.46
C ARG A 61 -18.40 0.26 -0.35
N ASN A 62 -18.04 0.11 -1.61
CA ASN A 62 -17.95 1.15 -2.64
C ASN A 62 -18.62 0.65 -3.93
N GLU A 63 -18.65 1.48 -4.97
CA GLU A 63 -19.30 1.16 -6.25
C GLU A 63 -18.69 -0.05 -6.95
N GLN A 64 -17.36 -0.22 -6.86
CA GLN A 64 -16.66 -1.36 -7.46
C GLN A 64 -16.75 -2.64 -6.61
N HIS A 65 -17.29 -2.54 -5.39
CA HIS A 65 -17.34 -3.62 -4.39
C HIS A 65 -15.99 -4.22 -3.98
N LEU A 66 -14.88 -3.56 -4.33
CA LEU A 66 -13.51 -4.02 -4.08
C LEU A 66 -12.60 -2.86 -3.71
N ALA A 67 -11.49 -3.17 -3.04
CA ALA A 67 -10.40 -2.25 -2.78
C ALA A 67 -9.07 -3.02 -2.73
N PHE A 68 -7.97 -2.29 -2.87
CA PHE A 68 -6.64 -2.86 -2.99
C PHE A 68 -5.72 -2.51 -1.81
N ARG A 69 -4.77 -3.41 -1.55
CA ARG A 69 -3.53 -3.14 -0.81
C ARG A 69 -2.38 -3.62 -1.66
N VAL A 70 -1.30 -2.85 -1.71
CA VAL A 70 -0.15 -3.12 -2.57
C VAL A 70 1.14 -2.92 -1.80
N HIS A 71 2.07 -3.86 -1.95
CA HIS A 71 3.42 -3.82 -1.39
C HIS A 71 4.43 -4.15 -2.47
N ASN A 72 5.39 -3.24 -2.71
CA ASN A 72 6.48 -3.37 -3.69
C ASN A 72 6.07 -3.72 -5.15
N ALA A 73 4.79 -3.60 -5.52
CA ALA A 73 4.33 -3.88 -6.88
C ALA A 73 4.50 -2.65 -7.78
N GLU A 74 4.73 -2.90 -9.07
CA GLU A 74 4.86 -1.84 -10.09
C GLU A 74 3.56 -1.06 -10.27
N TRP A 75 2.42 -1.74 -10.12
CA TRP A 75 1.10 -1.15 -10.31
C TRP A 75 0.62 -0.49 -9.02
N ILE A 76 0.18 0.76 -9.12
CA ILE A 76 -0.19 1.58 -7.96
C ILE A 76 -1.70 1.91 -8.04
N PRO A 77 -2.48 1.67 -6.97
CA PRO A 77 -3.87 2.09 -6.91
C PRO A 77 -3.97 3.62 -6.96
N LYS A 78 -4.80 4.16 -7.84
CA LYS A 78 -5.06 5.59 -8.00
C LYS A 78 -6.56 5.86 -8.04
N ASP A 79 -6.99 6.89 -7.31
CA ASP A 79 -8.35 7.41 -7.34
C ASP A 79 -8.58 8.20 -8.63
N CYS A 80 -9.58 7.79 -9.41
CA CYS A 80 -10.08 8.48 -10.59
C CYS A 80 -11.59 8.66 -10.43
N GLU A 81 -12.01 9.87 -10.08
CA GLU A 81 -13.44 10.22 -9.92
C GLU A 81 -14.23 9.32 -8.94
N GLY A 82 -13.56 8.84 -7.88
CA GLY A 82 -14.17 7.96 -6.87
C GLY A 82 -14.05 6.46 -7.18
N LEU A 83 -13.54 6.10 -8.36
CA LEU A 83 -13.14 4.73 -8.70
C LEU A 83 -11.66 4.53 -8.36
N GLU A 84 -11.32 3.39 -7.78
CA GLU A 84 -9.95 2.97 -7.55
C GLU A 84 -9.48 2.14 -8.75
N LEU A 85 -8.51 2.67 -9.50
CA LEU A 85 -7.92 2.04 -10.68
C LEU A 85 -6.45 1.68 -10.44
N MET A 86 -5.90 0.77 -11.24
CA MET A 86 -4.48 0.39 -11.15
C MET A 86 -3.69 1.10 -12.25
N VAL A 87 -2.77 1.98 -11.86
CA VAL A 87 -1.89 2.69 -12.79
C VAL A 87 -0.62 1.89 -12.98
N ARG A 88 -0.26 1.67 -14.24
CA ARG A 88 1.10 1.25 -14.61
C ARG A 88 1.94 2.51 -14.84
N PRO A 89 2.99 2.75 -14.05
CA PRO A 89 3.90 3.86 -14.28
C PRO A 89 4.48 3.78 -15.69
N ALA A 90 4.46 4.91 -16.41
CA ALA A 90 5.21 5.01 -17.65
C ALA A 90 6.70 4.82 -17.32
N ARG A 91 7.40 4.02 -18.11
CA ARG A 91 8.85 3.89 -18.00
C ARG A 91 9.41 5.30 -18.22
N SER A 92 9.96 5.94 -17.20
CA SER A 92 10.72 7.16 -17.43
C SER A 92 11.91 6.74 -18.28
N ASN A 93 11.93 7.13 -19.54
CA ASN A 93 13.11 7.02 -20.39
C ASN A 93 14.13 8.06 -19.90
N THR A 94 14.66 7.85 -18.69
CA THR A 94 15.83 8.58 -18.23
C THR A 94 17.01 7.88 -18.87
N GLU A 95 17.21 8.16 -20.16
CA GLU A 95 18.48 7.93 -20.80
C GLU A 95 19.52 8.66 -19.96
N THR A 96 20.36 7.88 -19.29
CA THR A 96 21.57 8.37 -18.66
C THR A 96 22.41 8.97 -19.77
N VAL A 97 22.37 10.30 -19.89
CA VAL A 97 23.42 11.06 -20.57
C VAL A 97 24.68 10.77 -19.76
N ASP A 98 25.49 9.86 -20.30
CA ASP A 98 26.72 9.37 -19.72
C ASP A 98 27.77 10.48 -19.85
N SER A 99 27.72 11.47 -18.95
CA SER A 99 28.74 12.50 -18.82
C SER A 99 29.92 11.94 -18.02
N THR A 100 30.72 11.10 -18.66
CA THR A 100 32.02 10.69 -18.12
C THR A 100 33.06 11.79 -18.36
N GLY A 101 33.36 12.53 -17.29
CA GLY A 101 34.72 12.96 -16.91
C GLY A 101 35.22 14.35 -17.32
N MET A 102 35.32 15.29 -16.38
CA MET A 102 36.58 15.62 -15.67
C MET A 102 36.49 16.90 -14.80
N ARG A 103 36.84 16.72 -13.49
CA ARG A 103 37.61 17.62 -12.57
C ARG A 103 37.04 19.02 -12.25
N ASP A 104 37.20 19.63 -11.10
CA ASP A 104 37.59 19.40 -9.70
C ASP A 104 37.22 20.72 -8.98
N GLU A 105 37.37 20.79 -7.65
CA GLU A 105 37.37 21.98 -6.77
C GLU A 105 36.10 22.23 -5.93
N SER A 106 36.19 21.68 -4.71
CA SER A 106 36.24 22.44 -3.46
C SER A 106 35.33 23.67 -3.31
N GLN A 107 34.29 23.55 -2.47
CA GLN A 107 33.99 24.58 -1.48
C GLN A 107 33.20 24.03 -0.28
N LYS A 108 33.59 24.57 0.88
CA LYS A 108 33.32 24.17 2.26
C LYS A 108 32.15 25.00 2.83
N SER A 109 31.68 24.62 4.02
CA SER A 109 30.81 25.37 4.95
C SER A 109 29.31 25.33 4.61
N GLU A 110 28.35 25.32 5.54
CA GLU A 110 28.25 25.28 7.01
C GLU A 110 26.73 25.17 7.31
N GLY A 111 26.34 24.78 8.53
CA GLY A 111 25.11 25.35 9.10
C GLY A 111 23.88 24.44 9.24
N ASN A 112 23.66 24.08 10.50
CA ASN A 112 22.54 23.42 11.14
C ASN A 112 21.15 24.05 10.85
N GLY A 113 20.09 23.24 10.87
CA GLY A 113 18.71 23.73 10.71
C GLY A 113 17.64 22.68 10.97
N HIS A 114 17.52 22.25 12.23
CA HIS A 114 16.38 21.49 12.74
C HIS A 114 15.11 22.36 12.62
N GLN A 115 14.17 21.99 11.75
CA GLN A 115 12.80 22.50 11.79
C GLN A 115 11.84 21.33 11.96
N THR A 116 11.41 21.14 13.20
CA THR A 116 10.25 20.35 13.58
C THR A 116 9.00 21.06 13.08
N SER A 117 8.43 20.62 11.97
CA SER A 117 7.03 20.88 11.65
C SER A 117 6.25 19.58 11.85
N GLU A 118 5.55 19.48 12.98
CA GLU A 118 4.48 18.49 13.19
C GLU A 118 3.31 18.80 12.25
N HIS A 119 3.47 18.48 10.97
CA HIS A 119 2.32 18.15 10.14
C HIS A 119 2.09 16.66 10.30
N ALA A 120 1.00 16.28 10.97
CA ALA A 120 0.52 14.91 11.00
C ALA A 120 0.20 14.45 9.56
N SER A 121 1.22 13.98 8.86
CA SER A 121 1.13 13.37 7.54
C SER A 121 0.44 12.03 7.73
N MET A 122 -0.88 12.02 7.49
CA MET A 122 -1.66 10.79 7.51
C MET A 122 -1.18 9.83 6.41
N PRO A 123 -1.31 8.51 6.61
CA PRO A 123 -0.75 7.51 5.69
C PRO A 123 -1.24 7.74 4.26
N HIS A 124 -0.30 7.82 3.32
CA HIS A 124 -0.56 7.95 1.89
C HIS A 124 -1.23 6.66 1.38
N GLY A 125 -2.35 6.75 0.66
CA GLY A 125 -3.04 5.59 0.08
C GLY A 125 -4.55 5.45 0.32
N TRP A 126 -5.25 6.50 0.75
CA TRP A 126 -6.73 6.46 0.85
C TRP A 126 -7.41 7.20 -0.29
N SER A 127 -8.35 6.53 -0.97
CA SER A 127 -9.29 7.16 -1.89
C SER A 127 -10.13 8.24 -1.20
N ASN A 128 -10.57 9.25 -1.95
CA ASN A 128 -11.38 10.35 -1.39
C ASN A 128 -12.68 9.85 -0.76
N ALA A 129 -13.28 8.80 -1.32
CA ALA A 129 -14.43 8.10 -0.73
C ALA A 129 -14.09 7.48 0.64
N SER A 130 -12.90 6.91 0.81
CA SER A 130 -12.44 6.36 2.09
C SER A 130 -12.16 7.44 3.14
N LYS A 131 -11.61 8.58 2.71
CA LYS A 131 -11.44 9.78 3.57
C LYS A 131 -12.79 10.28 4.07
N TYR A 132 -13.77 10.41 3.18
CA TYR A 132 -15.13 10.86 3.52
C TYR A 132 -15.81 9.92 4.52
N ARG A 133 -15.62 8.60 4.36
CA ARG A 133 -16.18 7.59 5.29
C ARG A 133 -15.56 7.63 6.68
N LYS A 134 -14.23 7.79 6.79
CA LYS A 134 -13.58 7.91 8.11
C LYS A 134 -14.01 9.20 8.81
N ALA A 135 -14.06 10.31 8.09
CA ALA A 135 -14.55 11.58 8.61
C ALA A 135 -16.00 11.45 9.12
N LYS A 136 -16.90 10.86 8.33
CA LYS A 136 -18.30 10.63 8.70
C LYS A 136 -18.46 9.66 9.88
N SER A 137 -17.63 8.62 9.95
CA SER A 137 -17.59 7.67 11.08
C SER A 137 -17.11 8.33 12.38
N MET A 138 -16.04 9.13 12.32
CA MET A 138 -15.56 9.92 13.47
C MET A 138 -16.64 10.89 13.96
N MET A 139 -17.30 11.59 13.03
CA MET A 139 -18.34 12.57 13.35
C MET A 139 -19.57 11.92 13.98
N LYS A 140 -19.94 10.70 13.53
CA LYS A 140 -21.01 9.89 14.15
C LYS A 140 -20.64 9.43 15.56
N ARG A 141 -19.39 9.02 15.80
CA ARG A 141 -18.92 8.63 17.14
C ARG A 141 -18.88 9.81 18.13
N ARG A 142 -18.46 11.00 17.67
CA ARG A 142 -18.48 12.23 18.48
C ARG A 142 -19.89 12.66 18.89
N ARG A 143 -20.90 12.41 18.05
CA ARG A 143 -22.31 12.68 18.37
C ARG A 143 -22.93 11.64 19.32
N ALA A 144 -22.40 10.43 19.38
CA ALA A 144 -22.93 9.35 20.20
C ALA A 144 -22.33 9.26 21.61
N GLY A 145 -21.20 9.95 21.87
CA GLY A 145 -20.54 10.00 23.18
C GLY A 145 -20.72 11.32 23.93
N GLY A 146 -21.68 12.15 23.51
CA GLY A 146 -22.04 13.41 24.15
C GLY A 146 -23.44 13.34 24.75
N GLN A 147 -23.62 12.42 25.70
CA GLN A 147 -24.70 12.37 26.69
C GLN A 147 -24.14 11.70 27.94
#